data_AF-C9LAP7-F1
#
_entry.id   AF-C9LAP7-F1
#
_cell.length_a   1.000
_cell.length_b   1.000
_cell.length_c   1.000
_cell.angle_alpha   90.00
_cell.angle_beta   90.00
_cell.angle_gamma   90.00
#
_symmetry.space_group_name_H-M   'P 1'
#
loop_
_entity.id
_entity.type
_entity.pdbx_description
1 polymer ?
#
loop_
_entity_poly.entity_id
_entity_poly.type
_entity_poly.pdbx_seq_one_letter_code
_entity_poly.pdbx_strand_id
1 'polypeptide(L)'
;MRKVTRKSIKDSDIDLKRVKKRLLEMADAIHINNKNNLTDINVICEEIFGQILNKLYDINLVSLSAEVSGTFIAVDLVDYGKRVAYQITSQNSRKKIDTTLKKFNDSGLYRNIDELYFLILSSHEHTYKGTDTICLKNGKKFSYTKNVMNFNKLISEIERKNEIKTGFIVDVYECISMVYDSGRLKYFSIVNETELLMRTSIYDLDETKSWTKGYGDIHLSAFIPLSYEGELSCMLQIRQHNLSGVYITFNQEMLLEDYFISEIEFEKKHHVGRYEDEEEICMQIQNMRINLNAHTAYHIYKLFEELKEEYFVTRKKINNILGVEGLSREENKYRLMTIDIMEWEEILFFARNHDWLQKDNEMEWNIFNNNCSRSSLTLSPNVNGTIRGDILAKISVSPNELWNDKLDLYWEPGFKTGTRSMDCFDNIVKWKADYTAEWIRNKLLERAHTYYEKCNTKQSFWQRIWNRLHIGKA
;
A
#
# COMPACT_ATOMS: atom_id res chain seq x y z
N MET A 1 15.95 -17.80 30.52
CA MET A 1 16.27 -16.68 29.61
C MET A 1 15.24 -16.72 28.50
N ARG A 2 14.38 -15.69 28.36
CA ARG A 2 13.37 -15.66 27.29
C ARG A 2 14.09 -15.54 25.94
N LYS A 3 13.65 -16.29 24.93
CA LYS A 3 14.21 -16.18 23.58
C LYS A 3 13.60 -14.97 22.88
N VAL A 4 14.45 -14.20 22.21
CA VAL A 4 14.06 -13.01 21.45
C VAL A 4 14.15 -13.35 19.97
N THR A 5 13.12 -12.99 19.21
CA THR A 5 13.07 -13.18 17.74
C THR A 5 12.69 -11.87 17.05
N ARG A 6 13.06 -11.73 15.78
CA ARG A 6 12.65 -10.63 14.90
C ARG A 6 11.59 -11.04 13.88
N LYS A 7 11.24 -12.34 13.85
CA LYS A 7 10.28 -12.86 12.89
C LYS A 7 8.86 -12.41 13.22
N SER A 8 8.13 -11.99 12.20
CA SER A 8 6.69 -11.77 12.25
C SER A 8 5.92 -13.10 12.31
N ILE A 9 4.59 -13.06 12.48
CA ILE A 9 3.72 -14.25 12.39
C ILE A 9 3.05 -14.22 11.03
N LYS A 10 3.28 -15.25 10.21
CA LYS A 10 2.64 -15.42 8.88
C LYS A 10 1.31 -16.14 9.01
N ASP A 11 0.47 -16.06 7.98
CA ASP A 11 -0.79 -16.85 7.93
C ASP A 11 -0.53 -18.36 8.03
N SER A 12 0.56 -18.84 7.44
CA SER A 12 1.00 -20.23 7.55
C SER A 12 1.40 -20.65 8.97
N ASP A 13 1.68 -19.68 9.83
CA ASP A 13 2.05 -19.92 11.24
C ASP A 13 0.82 -19.94 12.15
N ILE A 14 -0.37 -19.58 11.64
CA ILE A 14 -1.62 -19.56 12.39
C ILE A 14 -2.19 -20.97 12.50
N ASP A 15 -2.26 -21.48 13.72
CA ASP A 15 -2.81 -22.79 14.06
C ASP A 15 -3.85 -22.72 15.19
N LEU A 16 -4.50 -23.85 15.46
CA LEU A 16 -5.53 -23.96 16.50
C LEU A 16 -4.96 -23.71 17.90
N LYS A 17 -3.66 -23.96 18.12
CA LYS A 17 -3.01 -23.71 19.40
C LYS A 17 -2.91 -22.21 19.66
N ARG A 18 -2.58 -21.41 18.64
CA ARG A 18 -2.55 -19.94 18.73
C ARG A 18 -3.94 -19.37 18.99
N VAL A 19 -4.96 -19.80 18.24
CA VAL A 19 -6.35 -19.37 18.47
C VAL A 19 -6.80 -19.69 19.90
N LYS A 20 -6.54 -20.93 20.36
CA LYS A 20 -6.84 -21.36 21.72
C LYS A 20 -6.12 -20.50 22.77
N LYS A 21 -4.83 -20.22 22.57
CA LYS A 21 -4.04 -19.36 23.46
C LYS A 21 -4.67 -17.97 23.59
N ARG A 22 -5.04 -17.34 22.47
CA ARG A 22 -5.67 -16.01 22.47
C ARG A 22 -7.02 -15.99 23.18
N LEU A 23 -7.87 -16.97 22.92
CA LEU A 23 -9.16 -17.08 23.63
C LEU A 23 -8.97 -17.24 25.15
N LEU A 24 -7.94 -17.98 25.59
CA LEU A 24 -7.61 -18.11 27.01
C LEU A 24 -7.14 -16.78 27.62
N GLU A 25 -6.21 -16.09 26.95
CA GLU A 25 -5.75 -14.76 27.35
C GLU A 25 -6.92 -13.77 27.48
N MET A 26 -7.86 -13.78 26.53
CA MET A 26 -9.07 -12.98 26.60
C MET A 26 -9.95 -13.34 27.80
N ALA A 27 -10.17 -14.62 28.09
CA ALA A 27 -10.96 -15.05 29.25
C ALA A 27 -10.36 -14.51 30.55
N ASP A 28 -9.04 -14.58 30.69
CA ASP A 28 -8.32 -14.08 31.86
C ASP A 28 -8.43 -12.55 31.97
N ALA A 29 -8.23 -11.84 30.85
CA ALA A 29 -8.38 -10.38 30.79
C ALA A 29 -9.80 -9.92 31.17
N ILE A 30 -10.83 -10.60 30.66
CA ILE A 30 -12.24 -10.31 30.99
C ILE A 30 -12.50 -10.54 32.48
N HIS A 31 -11.97 -11.60 33.06
CA HIS A 31 -12.13 -11.89 34.48
C HIS A 31 -11.43 -10.84 35.38
N ILE A 32 -10.22 -10.40 35.01
CA ILE A 32 -9.50 -9.33 35.71
C ILE A 32 -10.25 -8.00 35.60
N ASN A 33 -10.68 -7.62 34.40
CA ASN A 33 -11.40 -6.37 34.15
C ASN A 33 -12.74 -6.31 34.90
N ASN A 34 -13.51 -7.40 34.88
CA ASN A 34 -14.77 -7.47 35.64
C ASN A 34 -14.54 -7.35 37.16
N LYS A 35 -13.45 -7.90 37.71
CA LYS A 35 -13.09 -7.69 39.14
C LYS A 35 -12.76 -6.23 39.46
N ASN A 36 -12.24 -5.49 38.49
CA ASN A 36 -11.90 -4.07 38.60
C ASN A 36 -13.07 -3.14 38.21
N ASN A 37 -14.28 -3.68 37.98
CA ASN A 37 -15.45 -2.96 37.48
C ASN A 37 -15.25 -2.24 36.12
N LEU A 38 -14.35 -2.75 35.28
CA LEU A 38 -14.13 -2.28 33.91
C LEU A 38 -14.92 -3.16 32.95
N THR A 39 -16.05 -2.66 32.41
CA THR A 39 -16.97 -3.47 31.59
C THR A 39 -16.83 -3.24 30.09
N ASP A 40 -15.95 -2.34 29.63
CA ASP A 40 -15.78 -2.01 28.21
C ASP A 40 -15.40 -3.23 27.37
N ILE A 41 -14.59 -4.13 27.93
CA ILE A 41 -14.17 -5.38 27.28
C ILE A 41 -15.36 -6.29 26.92
N ASN A 42 -16.46 -6.26 27.69
CA ASN A 42 -17.62 -7.12 27.42
C ASN A 42 -18.31 -6.70 26.12
N VAL A 43 -18.43 -5.39 25.86
CA VAL A 43 -19.03 -4.87 24.62
C VAL A 43 -18.14 -5.16 23.41
N ILE A 44 -16.82 -5.06 23.57
CA ILE A 44 -15.86 -5.48 22.53
C ILE A 44 -16.05 -6.97 22.21
N CYS A 45 -16.17 -7.81 23.23
CA CYS A 45 -16.38 -9.24 23.04
C CYS A 45 -17.71 -9.53 22.32
N GLU A 46 -18.78 -8.81 22.62
CA GLU A 46 -20.05 -8.96 21.90
C GLU A 46 -19.87 -8.78 20.38
N GLU A 47 -19.20 -7.70 19.97
CA GLU A 47 -18.95 -7.40 18.54
C GLU A 47 -18.06 -8.47 17.88
N ILE A 48 -16.93 -8.82 18.51
CA ILE A 48 -15.95 -9.76 17.95
C ILE A 48 -16.53 -11.17 17.86
N PHE A 49 -17.16 -11.66 18.92
CA PHE A 49 -17.77 -12.99 18.88
C PHE A 49 -18.99 -13.03 17.97
N GLY A 50 -19.70 -11.92 17.78
CA GLY A 50 -20.73 -11.81 16.75
C GLY A 50 -20.19 -12.10 15.35
N GLN A 51 -19.05 -11.52 14.98
CA GLN A 51 -18.40 -11.83 13.69
C GLN A 51 -17.98 -13.29 13.57
N ILE A 52 -17.37 -13.85 14.62
CA ILE A 52 -16.94 -15.26 14.63
C ILE A 52 -18.16 -16.19 14.46
N LEU A 53 -19.26 -15.93 15.16
CA LEU A 53 -20.50 -16.69 15.06
C LEU A 53 -21.14 -16.57 13.67
N ASN A 54 -21.15 -15.37 13.08
CA ASN A 54 -21.62 -15.14 11.70
C ASN A 54 -20.85 -16.02 10.70
N LYS A 55 -19.51 -16.01 10.80
CA LYS A 55 -18.62 -16.82 9.93
C LYS A 55 -18.75 -18.32 10.20
N LEU A 56 -18.98 -18.75 11.45
CA LEU A 56 -19.14 -20.16 11.81
C LEU A 56 -20.44 -20.76 11.27
N TYR A 57 -21.55 -20.06 11.48
CA TYR A 57 -22.90 -20.60 11.26
C TYR A 57 -23.60 -20.04 10.02
N ASP A 58 -22.93 -19.18 9.25
CA ASP A 58 -23.49 -18.54 8.06
C ASP A 58 -24.80 -17.79 8.39
N ILE A 59 -24.72 -16.98 9.46
CA ILE A 59 -25.80 -16.15 10.02
C ILE A 59 -25.39 -14.66 10.00
N ASN A 60 -26.36 -13.76 10.23
CA ASN A 60 -26.16 -12.31 10.24
C ASN A 60 -26.65 -11.69 11.54
N LEU A 61 -25.85 -11.86 12.60
CA LEU A 61 -26.07 -11.29 13.92
C LEU A 61 -25.81 -9.78 13.91
N VAL A 62 -26.78 -9.02 14.40
CA VAL A 62 -26.69 -7.58 14.67
C VAL A 62 -26.83 -7.30 16.16
N SER A 63 -26.18 -6.25 16.65
CA SER A 63 -26.23 -5.86 18.07
C SER A 63 -27.53 -5.12 18.41
N LEU A 64 -28.26 -5.63 19.41
CA LEU A 64 -29.51 -5.00 19.86
C LEU A 64 -29.31 -3.66 20.57
N SER A 65 -28.13 -3.45 21.17
CA SER A 65 -27.79 -2.17 21.83
C SER A 65 -27.68 -1.00 20.85
N ALA A 66 -27.44 -1.28 19.56
CA ALA A 66 -27.36 -0.28 18.50
C ALA A 66 -28.73 0.11 17.91
N GLU A 67 -29.74 -0.78 18.02
CA GLU A 67 -31.05 -0.59 17.35
C GLU A 67 -32.17 -0.12 18.28
N VAL A 68 -32.06 -0.32 19.61
CA VAL A 68 -33.20 -0.12 20.53
C VAL A 68 -32.89 0.92 21.60
N SER A 69 -33.46 2.11 21.46
CA SER A 69 -33.54 3.09 22.54
C SER A 69 -34.48 2.58 23.64
N GLY A 70 -33.92 2.12 24.77
CA GLY A 70 -34.57 2.31 26.07
C GLY A 70 -35.36 1.16 26.72
N THR A 71 -35.21 -0.12 26.33
CA THR A 71 -35.87 -1.22 27.07
C THR A 71 -34.92 -2.37 27.37
N PHE A 72 -35.01 -2.94 28.58
CA PHE A 72 -34.22 -4.07 29.10
C PHE A 72 -34.04 -5.20 28.06
N ILE A 73 -32.91 -5.18 27.36
CA ILE A 73 -32.62 -6.14 26.31
C ILE A 73 -32.21 -7.46 26.97
N ALA A 74 -32.86 -8.55 26.55
CA ALA A 74 -32.63 -9.88 27.13
C ALA A 74 -31.45 -10.62 26.50
N VAL A 75 -30.94 -10.19 25.35
CA VAL A 75 -29.92 -10.88 24.54
C VAL A 75 -29.07 -9.82 23.84
N ASP A 76 -27.82 -10.12 23.48
CA ASP A 76 -26.91 -9.08 22.98
C ASP A 76 -26.95 -8.97 21.44
N LEU A 77 -27.04 -10.13 20.77
CA LEU A 77 -26.99 -10.26 19.32
C LEU A 77 -28.20 -11.01 18.76
N VAL A 78 -28.71 -10.59 17.61
CA VAL A 78 -29.88 -11.20 16.95
C VAL A 78 -29.70 -11.31 15.44
N ASP A 79 -30.16 -12.41 14.87
CA ASP A 79 -30.46 -12.54 13.45
C ASP A 79 -31.96 -12.81 13.28
N TYR A 80 -32.71 -11.80 12.83
CA TYR A 80 -34.15 -11.92 12.60
C TYR A 80 -34.51 -12.81 11.41
N GLY A 81 -33.64 -12.91 10.41
CA GLY A 81 -33.87 -13.73 9.22
C GLY A 81 -33.75 -15.22 9.51
N LYS A 82 -32.75 -15.60 10.32
CA LYS A 82 -32.57 -16.97 10.82
C LYS A 82 -33.33 -17.23 12.13
N ARG A 83 -33.92 -16.18 12.73
CA ARG A 83 -34.71 -16.22 13.96
C ARG A 83 -33.92 -16.79 15.15
N VAL A 84 -32.64 -16.44 15.24
CA VAL A 84 -31.75 -16.86 16.33
C VAL A 84 -31.24 -15.66 17.12
N ALA A 85 -30.96 -15.87 18.41
CA ALA A 85 -30.37 -14.85 19.27
C ALA A 85 -29.24 -15.44 20.10
N TYR A 86 -28.26 -14.60 20.44
CA TYR A 86 -27.12 -14.96 21.28
C TYR A 86 -26.98 -13.98 22.45
N GLN A 87 -26.81 -14.53 23.64
CA GLN A 87 -26.25 -13.81 24.79
C GLN A 87 -24.77 -14.16 24.91
N ILE A 88 -23.93 -13.13 24.88
CA ILE A 88 -22.49 -13.20 25.11
C ILE A 88 -22.24 -12.79 26.56
N THR A 89 -21.60 -13.64 27.36
CA THR A 89 -21.41 -13.32 28.78
C THR A 89 -20.26 -14.07 29.42
N SER A 90 -19.56 -13.45 30.38
CA SER A 90 -18.61 -14.15 31.25
C SER A 90 -19.28 -14.91 32.40
N GLN A 91 -20.57 -14.67 32.66
CA GLN A 91 -21.31 -15.29 33.77
C GLN A 91 -21.92 -16.62 33.35
N ASN A 92 -21.37 -17.72 33.87
CA ASN A 92 -21.79 -19.08 33.54
C ASN A 92 -22.81 -19.70 34.52
N SER A 93 -23.36 -18.94 35.46
CA SER A 93 -24.28 -19.51 36.47
C SER A 93 -25.65 -19.85 35.86
N ARG A 94 -26.23 -20.99 36.27
CA ARG A 94 -27.60 -21.37 35.89
C ARG A 94 -28.63 -20.26 36.17
N LYS A 95 -28.51 -19.60 37.33
CA LYS A 95 -29.38 -18.48 37.73
C LYS A 95 -29.35 -17.32 36.72
N LYS A 96 -28.17 -16.99 36.18
CA LYS A 96 -28.02 -15.94 35.16
C LYS A 96 -28.77 -16.35 33.89
N ILE A 97 -28.57 -17.58 33.41
CA ILE A 97 -29.23 -18.11 32.21
C ILE A 97 -30.76 -18.15 32.40
N ASP A 98 -31.25 -18.71 33.51
CA ASP A 98 -32.69 -18.75 33.83
C ASP A 98 -33.30 -17.34 33.87
N THR A 99 -32.58 -16.37 34.46
CA THR A 99 -33.03 -14.96 34.51
C THR A 99 -33.10 -14.36 33.10
N THR A 100 -32.11 -14.63 32.26
CA THR A 100 -32.08 -14.19 30.87
C THR A 100 -33.21 -14.82 30.04
N LEU A 101 -33.46 -16.12 30.19
CA LEU A 101 -34.57 -16.83 29.53
C LEU A 101 -35.93 -16.27 29.96
N LYS A 102 -36.09 -15.92 31.24
CA LYS A 102 -37.29 -15.25 31.72
C LYS A 102 -37.47 -13.89 31.05
N LYS A 103 -36.43 -13.06 31.02
CA LYS A 103 -36.46 -11.77 30.31
C LYS A 103 -36.79 -11.94 28.81
N PHE A 104 -36.26 -12.96 28.16
CA PHE A 104 -36.58 -13.27 26.76
C PHE A 104 -38.07 -13.57 26.56
N ASN A 105 -38.66 -14.39 27.45
CA ASN A 105 -40.09 -14.70 27.42
C ASN A 105 -41.00 -13.49 27.75
N ASP A 106 -40.49 -12.55 28.55
CA ASP A 106 -41.22 -11.36 28.98
C ASP A 106 -41.09 -10.17 28.00
N SER A 107 -39.98 -10.08 27.24
CA SER A 107 -39.62 -8.95 26.36
C SER A 107 -40.31 -8.93 24.99
N GLY A 108 -41.15 -9.92 24.67
CA GLY A 108 -41.81 -10.03 23.35
C GLY A 108 -40.91 -10.60 22.24
N LEU A 109 -39.58 -10.67 22.45
CA LEU A 109 -38.60 -11.20 21.50
C LEU A 109 -38.91 -12.63 21.04
N TYR A 110 -39.53 -13.43 21.92
CA TYR A 110 -39.98 -14.79 21.62
C TYR A 110 -40.89 -14.90 20.38
N ARG A 111 -41.53 -13.81 19.91
CA ARG A 111 -42.36 -13.85 18.69
C ARG A 111 -41.51 -13.91 17.41
N ASN A 112 -40.35 -13.27 17.43
CA ASN A 112 -39.48 -13.10 16.27
C ASN A 112 -38.28 -14.06 16.29
N ILE A 113 -37.99 -14.65 17.45
CA ILE A 113 -36.84 -15.52 17.67
C ILE A 113 -37.32 -16.91 18.09
N ASP A 114 -36.81 -17.93 17.42
CA ASP A 114 -37.11 -19.33 17.69
C ASP A 114 -36.12 -19.94 18.68
N GLU A 115 -34.84 -19.62 18.54
CA GLU A 115 -33.76 -20.24 19.32
C GLU A 115 -32.86 -19.19 19.99
N LEU A 116 -32.56 -19.43 21.27
CA LEU A 116 -31.65 -18.60 22.06
C LEU A 116 -30.42 -19.42 22.43
N TYR A 117 -29.25 -18.86 22.15
CA TYR A 117 -27.93 -19.42 22.45
C TYR A 117 -27.18 -18.56 23.47
N PHE A 118 -26.25 -19.18 24.19
CA PHE A 118 -25.33 -18.50 25.10
C PHE A 118 -23.90 -18.82 24.71
N LEU A 119 -23.08 -17.80 24.48
CA LEU A 119 -21.64 -17.92 24.42
C LEU A 119 -21.04 -17.43 25.74
N ILE A 120 -20.49 -18.37 26.49
CA ILE A 120 -19.81 -18.14 27.74
C ILE A 120 -18.34 -17.81 27.44
N LEU A 121 -17.91 -16.60 27.80
CA LEU A 121 -16.55 -16.09 27.63
C LEU A 121 -15.59 -16.68 28.67
N SER A 122 -15.44 -17.99 28.65
CA SER A 122 -14.61 -18.77 29.56
C SER A 122 -14.19 -20.08 28.91
N SER A 123 -13.04 -20.60 29.32
CA SER A 123 -12.57 -21.95 29.01
C SER A 123 -12.93 -22.98 30.09
N HIS A 124 -13.54 -22.55 31.19
CA HIS A 124 -13.91 -23.45 32.28
C HIS A 124 -15.16 -24.24 31.92
N GLU A 125 -15.08 -25.55 32.04
CA GLU A 125 -16.25 -26.43 31.94
C GLU A 125 -17.22 -26.12 33.09
N HIS A 126 -18.51 -26.01 32.77
CA HIS A 126 -19.56 -25.77 33.74
C HIS A 126 -20.69 -26.76 33.58
N THR A 127 -20.94 -27.54 34.63
CA THR A 127 -22.04 -28.50 34.65
C THR A 127 -23.29 -27.88 35.28
N TYR A 128 -24.32 -27.69 34.46
CA TYR A 128 -25.62 -27.18 34.92
C TYR A 128 -26.42 -28.29 35.60
N LYS A 129 -26.50 -28.26 36.94
CA LYS A 129 -27.36 -29.18 37.71
C LYS A 129 -28.84 -28.88 37.43
N GLY A 130 -29.69 -29.92 37.45
CA GLY A 130 -31.15 -29.82 37.28
C GLY A 130 -31.64 -30.26 35.90
N THR A 131 -32.86 -29.86 35.54
CA THR A 131 -33.44 -30.18 34.22
C THR A 131 -32.63 -29.52 33.10
N ASP A 132 -32.27 -30.29 32.08
CA ASP A 132 -31.52 -29.75 30.93
C ASP A 132 -32.37 -28.87 30.03
N THR A 133 -33.69 -29.08 29.99
CA THR A 133 -34.56 -28.38 29.06
C THR A 133 -35.56 -27.45 29.74
N ILE A 134 -35.82 -26.31 29.09
CA ILE A 134 -36.81 -25.30 29.47
C ILE A 134 -37.68 -24.98 28.25
N CYS A 135 -39.00 -24.97 28.42
CA CYS A 135 -39.92 -24.54 27.38
C CYS A 135 -39.92 -23.01 27.27
N LEU A 136 -39.70 -22.51 26.08
CA LEU A 136 -39.81 -21.10 25.74
C LEU A 136 -41.26 -20.75 25.39
N LYS A 137 -41.63 -19.47 25.53
CA LYS A 137 -43.02 -19.00 25.28
C LYS A 137 -43.44 -19.10 23.81
N ASN A 138 -42.47 -19.25 22.91
CA ASN A 138 -42.68 -19.53 21.49
C ASN A 138 -42.95 -21.01 21.17
N GLY A 139 -43.01 -21.89 22.19
CA GLY A 139 -43.24 -23.32 22.05
C GLY A 139 -41.99 -24.15 21.74
N LYS A 140 -40.83 -23.50 21.54
CA LYS A 140 -39.53 -24.18 21.35
C LYS A 140 -38.93 -24.57 22.71
N LYS A 141 -37.89 -25.39 22.68
CA LYS A 141 -37.16 -25.83 23.88
C LYS A 141 -35.75 -25.29 23.87
N PHE A 142 -35.35 -24.66 24.97
CA PHE A 142 -33.96 -24.37 25.27
C PHE A 142 -33.33 -25.57 25.98
N SER A 143 -32.09 -25.93 25.63
CA SER A 143 -31.29 -26.98 26.26
C SER A 143 -29.96 -26.41 26.76
N TYR A 144 -29.65 -26.62 28.04
CA TYR A 144 -28.39 -26.18 28.63
C TYR A 144 -27.18 -26.81 27.93
N THR A 145 -27.24 -28.10 27.62
CA THR A 145 -26.15 -28.81 26.94
C THR A 145 -25.98 -28.42 25.47
N LYS A 146 -27.08 -28.13 24.75
CA LYS A 146 -27.02 -27.80 23.32
C LYS A 146 -26.80 -26.31 23.06
N ASN A 147 -27.57 -25.45 23.71
CA ASN A 147 -27.64 -24.03 23.41
C ASN A 147 -26.63 -23.17 24.17
N VAL A 148 -25.92 -23.74 25.17
CA VAL A 148 -24.79 -23.08 25.81
C VAL A 148 -23.48 -23.60 25.21
N MET A 149 -22.58 -22.68 24.90
CA MET A 149 -21.22 -22.97 24.47
C MET A 149 -20.22 -22.12 25.24
N ASN A 150 -19.03 -22.67 25.48
CA ASN A 150 -17.88 -21.97 26.06
C ASN A 150 -16.74 -21.95 25.02
N PHE A 151 -15.56 -21.46 25.37
CA PHE A 151 -14.44 -21.44 24.44
C PHE A 151 -13.97 -22.82 24.00
N ASN A 152 -14.11 -23.87 24.82
CA ASN A 152 -13.76 -25.23 24.40
C ASN A 152 -14.66 -25.70 23.26
N LYS A 153 -15.98 -25.53 23.42
CA LYS A 153 -16.96 -25.87 22.37
C LYS A 153 -16.82 -24.99 21.13
N LEU A 154 -16.53 -23.70 21.31
CA LEU A 154 -16.25 -22.78 20.20
C LEU A 154 -15.02 -23.21 19.39
N ILE A 155 -13.92 -23.58 20.06
CA ILE A 155 -12.69 -24.08 19.42
C ILE A 155 -12.99 -25.34 18.61
N SER A 156 -13.78 -26.27 19.14
CA SER A 156 -14.17 -27.49 18.40
C SER A 156 -15.01 -27.16 17.15
N GLU A 157 -15.92 -26.18 17.22
CA GLU A 157 -16.67 -25.74 16.05
C GLU A 157 -15.78 -25.02 15.02
N ILE A 158 -14.78 -24.23 15.47
CA ILE A 158 -13.79 -23.61 14.60
C ILE A 158 -12.95 -24.67 13.89
N GLU A 159 -12.46 -25.67 14.62
CA GLU A 159 -11.70 -26.80 14.08
C GLU A 159 -12.50 -27.53 12.99
N ARG A 160 -13.75 -27.89 13.30
CA ARG A 160 -14.66 -28.54 12.34
C ARG A 160 -14.94 -27.70 11.10
N LYS A 161 -15.16 -26.38 11.24
CA LYS A 161 -15.39 -25.50 10.09
C LYS A 161 -14.11 -25.32 9.26
N ASN A 162 -12.94 -25.29 9.89
CA ASN A 162 -11.65 -25.17 9.22
C ASN A 162 -11.27 -26.41 8.40
N GLU A 163 -11.72 -27.61 8.80
CA GLU A 163 -11.60 -28.82 7.97
C GLU A 163 -12.35 -28.70 6.62
N ILE A 164 -13.39 -27.87 6.59
CA ILE A 164 -14.26 -27.69 5.41
C ILE A 164 -13.85 -26.46 4.60
N LYS A 165 -13.50 -25.35 5.26
CA LYS A 165 -13.16 -24.07 4.64
C LYS A 165 -11.69 -23.73 4.92
N THR A 166 -10.87 -23.81 3.87
CA THR A 166 -9.46 -23.38 3.91
C THR A 166 -9.35 -21.91 4.32
N GLY A 167 -8.38 -21.59 5.19
CA GLY A 167 -8.14 -20.23 5.67
C GLY A 167 -9.08 -19.77 6.78
N PHE A 168 -10.09 -20.56 7.16
CA PHE A 168 -11.07 -20.15 8.18
C PHE A 168 -10.43 -19.85 9.54
N ILE A 169 -9.40 -20.60 9.92
CA ILE A 169 -8.69 -20.34 11.17
C ILE A 169 -7.97 -18.99 11.19
N VAL A 170 -7.50 -18.52 10.03
CA VAL A 170 -6.90 -17.20 9.85
C VAL A 170 -7.99 -16.13 10.00
N ASP A 171 -9.15 -16.29 9.32
CA ASP A 171 -10.30 -15.39 9.47
C ASP A 171 -10.70 -15.20 10.95
N VAL A 172 -10.72 -16.29 11.72
CA VAL A 172 -11.06 -16.26 13.15
C VAL A 172 -9.96 -15.61 13.98
N TYR A 173 -8.70 -15.90 13.69
CA TYR A 173 -7.56 -15.29 14.38
C TYR A 173 -7.51 -13.77 14.14
N GLU A 174 -7.84 -13.30 12.94
CA GLU A 174 -7.98 -11.87 12.62
C GLU A 174 -9.07 -11.23 13.49
N CYS A 175 -10.27 -11.84 13.57
CA CYS A 175 -11.35 -11.34 14.42
C CYS A 175 -10.91 -11.21 15.89
N ILE A 176 -10.22 -12.22 16.42
CA ILE A 176 -9.73 -12.21 17.81
C ILE A 176 -8.66 -11.13 18.00
N SER A 177 -7.77 -10.94 17.01
CA SER A 177 -6.68 -9.96 17.08
C SER A 177 -7.19 -8.52 17.19
N MET A 178 -8.36 -8.22 16.62
CA MET A 178 -9.02 -6.91 16.76
C MET A 178 -9.21 -6.48 18.22
N VAL A 179 -9.36 -7.41 19.17
CA VAL A 179 -9.49 -7.08 20.61
C VAL A 179 -8.23 -6.40 21.14
N TYR A 180 -7.07 -6.90 20.72
CA TYR A 180 -5.77 -6.43 21.15
C TYR A 180 -5.34 -5.20 20.39
N ASP A 181 -5.67 -5.14 19.11
CA ASP A 181 -5.32 -4.01 18.26
C ASP A 181 -6.19 -2.80 18.62
N SER A 182 -7.51 -2.93 18.75
CA SER A 182 -8.42 -1.76 18.77
C SER A 182 -8.94 -1.26 20.13
N GLY A 183 -8.91 -2.06 21.20
CA GLY A 183 -9.30 -1.84 22.62
C GLY A 183 -10.17 -0.65 23.12
N ARG A 184 -11.00 -0.01 22.28
CA ARG A 184 -11.94 1.12 22.49
C ARG A 184 -11.38 2.46 23.02
N LEU A 185 -11.43 3.48 22.14
CA LEU A 185 -11.31 4.91 22.47
C LEU A 185 -12.55 5.77 22.19
N LYS A 186 -13.56 5.30 21.43
CA LYS A 186 -14.79 6.07 21.13
C LYS A 186 -16.02 5.16 21.03
N TYR A 187 -17.20 5.74 21.27
CA TYR A 187 -18.55 5.12 21.27
C TYR A 187 -19.02 4.52 19.92
N PHE A 188 -18.13 4.35 18.93
CA PHE A 188 -18.43 3.79 17.61
C PHE A 188 -18.02 2.31 17.52
N SER A 189 -18.69 1.52 16.68
CA SER A 189 -18.42 0.08 16.52
C SER A 189 -16.99 -0.17 16.05
N ILE A 190 -16.28 -1.08 16.71
CA ILE A 190 -14.92 -1.51 16.34
C ILE A 190 -14.94 -2.14 14.95
N VAL A 191 -15.97 -2.93 14.68
CA VAL A 191 -16.15 -3.63 13.40
C VAL A 191 -16.26 -2.64 12.26
N ASN A 192 -17.11 -1.63 12.39
CA ASN A 192 -17.27 -0.61 11.34
C ASN A 192 -15.97 0.13 11.04
N GLU A 193 -15.18 0.47 12.06
CA GLU A 193 -13.89 1.15 11.88
C GLU A 193 -12.86 0.24 11.19
N THR A 194 -12.78 -1.03 11.59
CA THR A 194 -11.92 -2.02 10.91
C THR A 194 -12.38 -2.23 9.47
N GLU A 195 -13.69 -2.31 9.21
CA GLU A 195 -14.24 -2.40 7.86
C GLU A 195 -13.90 -1.17 7.01
N LEU A 196 -13.83 0.03 7.59
CA LEU A 196 -13.36 1.23 6.89
C LEU A 196 -11.88 1.11 6.50
N LEU A 197 -11.03 0.61 7.41
CA LEU A 197 -9.60 0.43 7.16
C LEU A 197 -9.31 -0.72 6.19
N MET A 198 -10.10 -1.79 6.21
CA MET A 198 -9.94 -2.92 5.28
C MET A 198 -10.38 -2.62 3.84
N ARG A 199 -10.90 -1.42 3.56
CA ARG A 199 -11.32 -1.05 2.20
C ARG A 199 -10.14 -1.09 1.24
N THR A 200 -10.40 -1.68 0.08
CA THR A 200 -9.51 -1.67 -1.07
C THR A 200 -10.13 -0.81 -2.18
N SER A 201 -9.35 0.09 -2.75
CA SER A 201 -9.74 0.88 -3.91
C SER A 201 -8.55 1.21 -4.78
N ILE A 202 -8.68 0.99 -6.08
CA ILE A 202 -7.68 1.34 -7.09
C ILE A 202 -8.40 2.03 -8.24
N TYR A 203 -8.01 3.27 -8.54
CA TYR A 203 -8.59 4.04 -9.64
C TYR A 203 -7.63 5.13 -10.11
N ASP A 204 -7.73 5.48 -11.39
CA ASP A 204 -6.89 6.52 -11.99
C ASP A 204 -7.52 7.91 -11.75
N LEU A 205 -6.68 8.85 -11.33
CA LEU A 205 -6.93 10.27 -11.08
C LEU A 205 -6.00 11.10 -11.98
N ASP A 206 -6.42 11.26 -13.23
CA ASP A 206 -5.71 12.02 -14.27
C ASP A 206 -4.26 11.56 -14.49
N GLU A 207 -3.27 12.23 -13.89
CA GLU A 207 -1.84 11.88 -13.98
C GLU A 207 -1.34 10.99 -12.85
N THR A 208 -2.22 10.59 -11.93
CA THR A 208 -1.88 9.74 -10.79
C THR A 208 -2.86 8.58 -10.67
N LYS A 209 -2.44 7.48 -10.07
CA LYS A 209 -3.31 6.37 -9.68
C LYS A 209 -3.44 6.37 -8.17
N SER A 210 -4.67 6.48 -7.68
CA SER A 210 -4.99 6.28 -6.28
C SER A 210 -4.99 4.78 -6.01
N TRP A 211 -4.15 4.34 -5.09
CA TRP A 211 -4.07 2.96 -4.65
C TRP A 211 -4.30 2.92 -3.15
N THR A 212 -5.16 2.03 -2.68
CA THR A 212 -5.52 1.96 -1.28
C THR A 212 -5.89 0.54 -0.92
N LYS A 213 -5.28 0.02 0.15
CA LYS A 213 -5.60 -1.28 0.72
C LYS A 213 -5.37 -1.24 2.23
N GLY A 214 -6.15 -2.00 2.98
CA GLY A 214 -5.85 -2.22 4.38
C GLY A 214 -6.14 -3.63 4.82
N TYR A 215 -5.73 -3.89 6.05
CA TYR A 215 -5.74 -5.20 6.66
C TYR A 215 -5.95 -5.03 8.16
N GLY A 216 -7.02 -5.59 8.72
CA GLY A 216 -7.38 -5.33 10.11
C GLY A 216 -7.39 -3.83 10.43
N ASP A 217 -6.50 -3.43 11.35
CA ASP A 217 -6.40 -2.06 11.86
C ASP A 217 -5.28 -1.21 11.25
N ILE A 218 -4.74 -1.65 10.10
CA ILE A 218 -3.79 -0.89 9.30
C ILE A 218 -4.34 -0.61 7.91
N HIS A 219 -3.94 0.52 7.34
CA HIS A 219 -4.39 0.95 6.03
C HIS A 219 -3.27 1.71 5.32
N LEU A 220 -2.99 1.35 4.07
CA LEU A 220 -1.98 1.97 3.24
C LEU A 220 -2.65 2.62 2.02
N SER A 221 -2.49 3.93 1.91
CA SER A 221 -2.97 4.72 0.77
C SER A 221 -1.79 5.35 0.04
N ALA A 222 -1.77 5.31 -1.29
CA ALA A 222 -0.68 5.81 -2.10
C ALA A 222 -1.17 6.50 -3.37
N PHE A 223 -0.39 7.48 -3.84
CA PHE A 223 -0.54 8.09 -5.15
C PHE A 223 0.62 7.64 -6.03
N ILE A 224 0.33 6.76 -6.98
CA ILE A 224 1.30 6.20 -7.91
C ILE A 224 1.34 7.08 -9.16
N PRO A 225 2.49 7.61 -9.59
CA PRO A 225 2.56 8.49 -10.75
C PRO A 225 2.30 7.72 -12.06
N LEU A 226 1.42 8.26 -12.91
CA LEU A 226 1.19 7.77 -14.28
C LEU A 226 2.03 8.54 -15.32
N SER A 227 2.69 9.62 -14.89
CA SER A 227 3.62 10.42 -15.71
C SER A 227 5.06 10.34 -15.20
N TYR A 228 6.03 10.75 -16.02
CA TYR A 228 7.44 10.80 -15.62
C TYR A 228 7.77 11.97 -14.67
N GLU A 229 6.87 12.95 -14.58
CA GLU A 229 6.99 14.17 -13.78
C GLU A 229 6.56 13.95 -12.33
N GLY A 230 5.64 13.01 -12.10
CA GLY A 230 5.16 12.68 -10.77
C GLY A 230 6.10 11.76 -9.98
N GLU A 231 5.98 11.82 -8.66
CA GLU A 231 6.66 10.94 -7.72
C GLU A 231 5.66 10.13 -6.90
N LEU A 232 6.07 8.93 -6.49
CA LEU A 232 5.31 8.10 -5.57
C LEU A 232 5.22 8.75 -4.19
N SER A 233 4.02 8.78 -3.62
CA SER A 233 3.80 9.11 -2.22
C SER A 233 2.86 8.10 -1.56
N CYS A 234 3.06 7.88 -0.27
CA CYS A 234 2.32 6.87 0.48
C CYS A 234 2.04 7.34 1.91
N MET A 235 0.93 6.89 2.48
CA MET A 235 0.54 7.14 3.86
C MET A 235 0.05 5.83 4.49
N LEU A 236 0.68 5.46 5.60
CA LEU A 236 0.27 4.35 6.45
C LEU A 236 -0.52 4.90 7.64
N GLN A 237 -1.75 4.45 7.76
CA GLN A 237 -2.59 4.67 8.91
C GLN A 237 -2.58 3.44 9.80
N ILE A 238 -2.37 3.65 11.10
CA ILE A 238 -2.40 2.59 12.12
C ILE A 238 -3.40 3.00 13.20
N ARG A 239 -4.25 2.06 13.59
CA ARG A 239 -5.15 2.20 14.74
C ARG A 239 -4.68 1.26 15.86
N GLN A 240 -4.60 1.79 17.09
CA GLN A 240 -4.43 0.99 18.31
C GLN A 240 -5.43 1.39 19.40
N HIS A 241 -5.56 0.53 20.42
CA HIS A 241 -6.46 0.71 21.56
C HIS A 241 -6.35 2.07 22.25
N ASN A 242 -5.16 2.68 22.31
CA ASN A 242 -4.89 3.98 22.93
C ASN A 242 -4.38 5.04 21.93
N LEU A 243 -4.26 4.70 20.65
CA LEU A 243 -3.74 5.58 19.60
C LEU A 243 -4.68 5.53 18.39
N SER A 244 -5.38 6.64 18.15
CA SER A 244 -6.20 6.82 16.95
C SER A 244 -5.63 7.95 16.10
N GLY A 245 -5.66 7.80 14.77
CA GLY A 245 -5.21 8.84 13.84
C GLY A 245 -3.70 8.97 13.74
N VAL A 246 -2.95 7.86 13.84
CA VAL A 246 -1.53 7.84 13.51
C VAL A 246 -1.38 7.71 12.00
N TYR A 247 -0.88 8.77 11.36
CA TYR A 247 -0.62 8.82 9.93
C TYR A 247 0.87 9.01 9.71
N ILE A 248 1.50 8.06 9.02
CA ILE A 248 2.93 8.08 8.70
C ILE A 248 3.04 8.23 7.18
N THR A 249 3.69 9.29 6.72
CA THR A 249 3.85 9.59 5.28
C THR A 249 5.22 9.23 4.78
N PHE A 250 5.30 8.64 3.59
CA PHE A 250 6.54 8.21 2.94
C PHE A 250 6.65 8.85 1.55
N ASN A 251 7.83 9.37 1.22
CA ASN A 251 8.16 9.81 -0.12
C ASN A 251 8.74 8.65 -0.95
N GLN A 252 8.93 8.89 -2.26
CA GLN A 252 9.43 7.87 -3.18
C GLN A 252 10.80 7.32 -2.79
N GLU A 253 11.74 8.19 -2.40
CA GLU A 253 13.10 7.82 -2.00
C GLU A 253 13.08 6.83 -0.82
N MET A 254 12.39 7.19 0.26
CA MET A 254 12.22 6.31 1.43
C MET A 254 11.61 4.98 1.03
N LEU A 255 10.55 4.98 0.20
CA LEU A 255 9.87 3.75 -0.22
C LEU A 255 10.82 2.84 -0.99
N LEU A 256 11.56 3.37 -1.96
CA LEU A 256 12.48 2.60 -2.80
C LEU A 256 13.66 2.03 -2.00
N GLU A 257 14.21 2.80 -1.06
CA GLU A 257 15.40 2.41 -0.29
C GLU A 257 15.08 1.50 0.90
N ASP A 258 13.95 1.75 1.57
CA ASP A 258 13.69 1.18 2.89
C ASP A 258 12.50 0.23 2.94
N TYR A 259 11.48 0.42 2.11
CA TYR A 259 10.21 -0.33 2.24
C TYR A 259 9.98 -1.31 1.08
N PHE A 260 10.51 -1.04 -0.12
CA PHE A 260 10.41 -1.90 -1.30
C PHE A 260 11.54 -2.94 -1.37
N ILE A 261 11.93 -3.45 -0.22
CA ILE A 261 13.01 -4.41 -0.02
C ILE A 261 12.46 -5.82 0.18
N SER A 262 13.34 -6.82 0.29
CA SER A 262 12.91 -8.19 0.59
C SER A 262 12.36 -8.31 2.01
N GLU A 263 11.48 -9.28 2.27
CA GLU A 263 10.95 -9.56 3.61
C GLU A 263 12.06 -9.63 4.67
N ILE A 264 13.16 -10.35 4.37
CA ILE A 264 14.28 -10.52 5.30
C ILE A 264 14.97 -9.20 5.63
N GLU A 265 15.13 -8.32 4.64
CA GLU A 265 15.72 -7.00 4.86
C GLU A 265 14.75 -6.08 5.60
N PHE A 266 13.46 -6.15 5.27
CA PHE A 266 12.39 -5.42 5.96
C PHE A 266 12.37 -5.75 7.45
N GLU A 267 12.38 -7.06 7.80
CA GLU A 267 12.43 -7.48 9.21
C GLU A 267 13.70 -6.98 9.90
N LYS A 268 14.86 -7.03 9.23
CA LYS A 268 16.13 -6.54 9.83
C LYS A 268 16.11 -5.05 10.11
N LYS A 269 15.47 -4.26 9.23
CA LYS A 269 15.46 -2.80 9.29
C LYS A 269 14.38 -2.26 10.20
N HIS A 270 13.19 -2.87 10.15
CA HIS A 270 12.00 -2.36 10.81
C HIS A 270 11.60 -3.13 12.07
N HIS A 271 12.07 -4.36 12.30
CA HIS A 271 11.74 -5.08 13.53
C HIS A 271 12.84 -4.92 14.58
N VAL A 272 12.51 -4.23 15.68
CA VAL A 272 13.38 -4.11 16.85
C VAL A 272 13.47 -5.47 17.54
N GLY A 273 12.33 -6.16 17.71
CA GLY A 273 12.25 -7.53 18.21
C GLY A 273 10.97 -7.82 18.99
N ARG A 274 10.78 -9.10 19.31
CA ARG A 274 9.72 -9.64 20.17
C ARG A 274 10.23 -10.79 21.03
N TYR A 275 9.57 -11.06 22.15
CA TYR A 275 9.76 -12.32 22.87
C TYR A 275 9.03 -13.47 22.16
N GLU A 276 9.61 -14.66 22.10
CA GLU A 276 9.00 -15.80 21.39
C GLU A 276 7.64 -16.23 21.97
N ASP A 277 7.44 -16.03 23.28
CA ASP A 277 6.21 -16.31 24.00
C ASP A 277 5.15 -15.21 23.89
N GLU A 278 5.49 -14.08 23.30
CA GLU A 278 4.62 -12.93 23.11
C GLU A 278 4.28 -12.75 21.62
N GLU A 279 3.08 -12.23 21.39
CA GLU A 279 2.58 -11.98 20.03
C GLU A 279 2.79 -10.52 19.63
N GLU A 280 3.22 -9.67 20.56
CA GLU A 280 3.59 -8.27 20.33
C GLU A 280 5.01 -8.17 19.77
N ILE A 281 5.24 -7.27 18.82
CA ILE A 281 6.55 -6.93 18.27
C ILE A 281 6.74 -5.42 18.30
N CYS A 282 7.95 -5.00 18.66
CA CYS A 282 8.34 -3.60 18.55
C CYS A 282 8.88 -3.37 17.12
N MET A 283 8.23 -2.48 16.37
CA MET A 283 8.67 -2.02 15.06
C MET A 283 9.23 -0.59 15.13
N GLN A 284 10.24 -0.32 14.32
CA GLN A 284 10.74 1.01 14.01
C GLN A 284 10.24 1.40 12.61
N ILE A 285 9.36 2.40 12.55
CA ILE A 285 8.88 2.99 11.30
C ILE A 285 9.34 4.45 11.30
N GLN A 286 10.23 4.78 10.37
CA GLN A 286 10.97 6.06 10.38
C GLN A 286 11.56 6.35 11.78
N ASN A 287 11.22 7.49 12.39
CA ASN A 287 11.68 7.89 13.72
C ASN A 287 10.75 7.44 14.85
N MET A 288 9.74 6.62 14.58
CA MET A 288 8.77 6.12 15.57
C MET A 288 9.04 4.67 15.93
N ARG A 289 8.88 4.35 17.22
CA ARG A 289 8.75 2.97 17.69
C ARG A 289 7.31 2.70 18.08
N ILE A 290 6.77 1.60 17.59
CA ILE A 290 5.42 1.17 17.86
C ILE A 290 5.40 -0.31 18.18
N ASN A 291 4.69 -0.67 19.24
CA ASN A 291 4.44 -2.07 19.58
C ASN A 291 3.15 -2.51 18.90
N LEU A 292 3.20 -3.56 18.08
CA LEU A 292 2.07 -4.07 17.30
C LEU A 292 1.93 -5.56 17.50
N ASN A 293 0.78 -6.15 17.16
CA ASN A 293 0.72 -7.57 16.92
C ASN A 293 1.69 -7.94 15.78
N ALA A 294 2.46 -9.01 15.96
CA ALA A 294 3.44 -9.47 14.99
C ALA A 294 2.83 -9.96 13.66
N HIS A 295 1.55 -10.34 13.67
CA HIS A 295 0.77 -10.61 12.47
C HIS A 295 0.39 -9.31 11.73
N THR A 296 0.07 -8.24 12.46
CA THR A 296 -0.13 -6.90 11.90
C THR A 296 1.17 -6.36 11.29
N ALA A 297 2.31 -6.59 11.93
CA ALA A 297 3.63 -6.24 11.39
C ALA A 297 3.93 -6.91 10.03
N TYR A 298 3.57 -8.19 9.89
CA TYR A 298 3.68 -8.90 8.61
C TYR A 298 2.80 -8.25 7.53
N HIS A 299 1.57 -7.84 7.88
CA HIS A 299 0.66 -7.22 6.93
C HIS A 299 1.08 -5.81 6.53
N ILE A 300 1.80 -5.08 7.39
CA ILE A 300 2.48 -3.83 6.97
C ILE A 300 3.46 -4.14 5.83
N TYR A 301 4.31 -5.16 5.97
CA TYR A 301 5.22 -5.57 4.89
C TYR A 301 4.45 -5.95 3.62
N LYS A 302 3.38 -6.75 3.74
CA LYS A 302 2.57 -7.16 2.58
C LYS A 302 1.95 -5.98 1.82
N LEU A 303 1.45 -4.97 2.54
CA LEU A 303 0.93 -3.77 1.88
C LEU A 303 2.01 -3.02 1.10
N PHE A 304 3.25 -2.93 1.62
CA PHE A 304 4.37 -2.33 0.88
C PHE A 304 4.83 -3.19 -0.31
N GLU A 305 4.82 -4.52 -0.17
CA GLU A 305 5.14 -5.46 -1.25
C GLU A 305 4.14 -5.33 -2.42
N GLU A 306 2.84 -5.28 -2.13
CA GLU A 306 1.82 -5.09 -3.16
C GLU A 306 1.89 -3.70 -3.82
N LEU A 307 2.15 -2.66 -3.03
CA LEU A 307 2.35 -1.31 -3.57
C LEU A 307 3.59 -1.24 -4.49
N LYS A 308 4.67 -1.94 -4.12
CA LYS A 308 5.89 -2.07 -4.93
C LYS A 308 5.58 -2.66 -6.30
N GLU A 309 4.83 -3.76 -6.34
CA GLU A 309 4.44 -4.42 -7.60
C GLU A 309 3.66 -3.46 -8.51
N GLU A 310 2.66 -2.77 -7.98
CA GLU A 310 1.83 -1.84 -8.75
C GLU A 310 2.63 -0.62 -9.26
N TYR A 311 3.55 -0.10 -8.44
CA TYR A 311 4.45 0.97 -8.82
C TYR A 311 5.34 0.57 -10.00
N PHE A 312 5.99 -0.59 -9.93
CA PHE A 312 6.91 -1.03 -11.00
C PHE A 312 6.18 -1.41 -12.29
N VAL A 313 4.94 -1.91 -12.22
CA VAL A 313 4.07 -2.10 -13.40
C VAL A 313 3.83 -0.77 -14.10
N THR A 314 3.49 0.27 -13.34
CA THR A 314 3.22 1.61 -13.88
C THR A 314 4.50 2.24 -14.43
N ARG A 315 5.63 2.11 -13.72
CA ARG A 315 6.92 2.62 -14.16
C ARG A 315 7.39 1.99 -15.46
N LYS A 316 7.15 0.69 -15.67
CA LYS A 316 7.45 0.00 -16.92
C LYS A 316 6.68 0.59 -18.10
N LYS A 317 5.38 0.92 -17.91
CA LYS A 317 4.56 1.56 -18.95
C LYS A 317 5.11 2.94 -19.33
N ILE A 318 5.47 3.76 -18.33
CA ILE A 318 6.10 5.06 -18.55
C ILE A 318 7.39 4.90 -19.35
N ASN A 319 8.27 4.00 -18.92
CA ASN A 319 9.55 3.78 -19.58
C ASN A 319 9.41 3.34 -21.04
N ASN A 320 8.40 2.51 -21.34
CA ASN A 320 8.10 2.06 -22.69
C ASN A 320 7.63 3.21 -23.60
N ILE A 321 6.75 4.09 -23.08
CA ILE A 321 6.27 5.27 -23.82
C ILE A 321 7.45 6.19 -24.17
N LEU A 322 8.33 6.45 -23.21
CA LEU A 322 9.49 7.33 -23.40
C LEU A 322 10.64 6.69 -24.19
N GLY A 323 10.64 5.37 -24.38
CA GLY A 323 11.75 4.64 -25.02
C GLY A 323 13.03 4.62 -24.16
N VAL A 324 12.89 4.56 -22.83
CA VAL A 324 14.01 4.63 -21.87
C VAL A 324 14.29 3.29 -21.17
N GLU A 325 13.78 2.18 -21.71
CA GLU A 325 14.03 0.85 -21.15
C GLU A 325 15.54 0.53 -21.12
N GLY A 326 16.07 0.21 -19.94
CA GLY A 326 17.50 -0.08 -19.74
C GLY A 326 18.41 1.14 -19.57
N LEU A 327 17.89 2.36 -19.66
CA LEU A 327 18.67 3.58 -19.45
C LEU A 327 18.74 3.97 -17.96
N SER A 328 19.88 4.52 -17.55
CA SER A 328 20.04 5.11 -16.22
C SER A 328 19.42 6.51 -16.20
N ARG A 329 18.56 6.76 -15.20
CA ARG A 329 17.97 8.08 -14.93
C ARG A 329 18.78 8.79 -13.85
N GLU A 330 19.08 10.06 -14.09
CA GLU A 330 19.64 11.00 -13.11
C GLU A 330 18.68 12.18 -13.05
N GLU A 331 18.05 12.42 -11.89
CA GLU A 331 17.01 13.45 -11.75
C GLU A 331 15.94 13.37 -12.86
N ASN A 332 15.93 14.31 -13.81
CA ASN A 332 14.97 14.39 -14.91
C ASN A 332 15.55 14.02 -16.28
N LYS A 333 16.79 13.52 -16.32
CA LYS A 333 17.51 13.19 -17.55
C LYS A 333 17.91 11.71 -17.59
N TYR A 334 18.02 11.17 -18.80
CA TYR A 334 18.33 9.76 -19.06
C TYR A 334 19.62 9.66 -19.87
N ARG A 335 20.60 8.90 -19.39
CA ARG A 335 21.87 8.74 -20.11
C ARG A 335 21.65 7.87 -21.34
N LEU A 336 21.89 8.43 -22.53
CA LEU A 336 21.76 7.74 -23.81
C LEU A 336 23.02 6.95 -24.18
N MET A 337 24.18 7.60 -24.11
CA MET A 337 25.48 7.05 -24.53
C MET A 337 26.63 7.92 -24.01
N THR A 338 27.86 7.46 -24.20
CA THR A 338 29.08 8.22 -23.95
C THR A 338 29.70 8.60 -25.31
N ILE A 339 30.10 9.87 -25.46
CA ILE A 339 30.72 10.44 -26.66
C ILE A 339 32.04 11.12 -26.31
N ASP A 340 32.91 11.33 -27.29
CA ASP A 340 34.15 12.08 -27.12
C ASP A 340 33.86 13.60 -27.04
N ILE A 341 34.72 14.35 -26.32
CA ILE A 341 34.57 15.82 -26.22
C ILE A 341 34.51 16.48 -27.61
N MET A 342 35.33 16.00 -28.56
CA MET A 342 35.37 16.52 -29.93
C MET A 342 34.05 16.31 -30.67
N GLU A 343 33.40 15.15 -30.50
CA GLU A 343 32.11 14.86 -31.14
C GLU A 343 31.04 15.85 -30.68
N TRP A 344 31.04 16.23 -29.40
CA TRP A 344 30.14 17.26 -28.88
C TRP A 344 30.44 18.65 -29.44
N GLU A 345 31.73 19.02 -29.57
CA GLU A 345 32.12 20.29 -30.18
C GLU A 345 31.67 20.41 -31.64
N GLU A 346 31.79 19.32 -32.40
CA GLU A 346 31.31 19.23 -33.78
C GLU A 346 29.79 19.36 -33.85
N ILE A 347 29.06 18.67 -32.96
CA ILE A 347 27.59 18.81 -32.83
C ILE A 347 27.21 20.27 -32.54
N LEU A 348 27.87 20.93 -31.58
CA LEU A 348 27.58 22.33 -31.25
C LEU A 348 27.88 23.27 -32.42
N PHE A 349 28.98 23.03 -33.14
CA PHE A 349 29.31 23.81 -34.33
C PHE A 349 28.25 23.63 -35.42
N PHE A 350 27.83 22.38 -35.67
CA PHE A 350 26.79 22.07 -36.63
C PHE A 350 25.44 22.71 -36.24
N ALA A 351 25.02 22.55 -34.98
CA ALA A 351 23.77 23.09 -34.44
C ALA A 351 23.68 24.63 -34.57
N ARG A 352 24.80 25.34 -34.31
CA ARG A 352 24.86 26.81 -34.46
C ARG A 352 24.67 27.28 -35.90
N ASN A 353 25.01 26.44 -36.87
CA ASN A 353 24.83 26.73 -38.29
C ASN A 353 23.51 26.21 -38.86
N HIS A 354 22.71 25.46 -38.08
CA HIS A 354 21.42 24.91 -38.48
C HIS A 354 20.35 25.24 -37.43
N ASP A 355 20.21 26.54 -37.17
CA ASP A 355 19.23 27.04 -36.20
C ASP A 355 17.80 26.79 -36.69
N TRP A 356 16.89 26.46 -35.77
CA TRP A 356 15.49 26.14 -36.06
C TRP A 356 14.68 27.25 -36.77
N LEU A 357 15.18 28.49 -36.82
CA LEU A 357 14.59 29.61 -37.56
C LEU A 357 15.10 29.75 -39.00
N GLN A 358 16.12 28.98 -39.39
CA GLN A 358 16.74 29.13 -40.71
C GLN A 358 15.79 28.75 -41.86
N LYS A 359 15.97 29.49 -42.97
CA LYS A 359 15.19 29.42 -44.20
C LYS A 359 16.10 29.10 -45.38
N ASP A 360 16.67 27.90 -45.37
CA ASP A 360 17.48 27.38 -46.46
C ASP A 360 16.93 26.03 -46.97
N ASN A 361 17.70 25.35 -47.81
CA ASN A 361 17.30 24.07 -48.39
C ASN A 361 17.59 22.87 -47.46
N GLU A 362 18.17 23.08 -46.28
CA GLU A 362 18.50 22.04 -45.29
C GLU A 362 17.50 22.03 -44.11
N MET A 363 16.22 22.31 -44.39
CA MET A 363 15.15 22.42 -43.37
C MET A 363 15.05 21.20 -42.43
N GLU A 364 15.45 20.01 -42.87
CA GLU A 364 15.49 18.80 -42.04
C GLU A 364 16.51 18.87 -40.89
N TRP A 365 17.60 19.63 -41.07
CA TRP A 365 18.67 19.81 -40.10
C TRP A 365 18.50 21.06 -39.26
N ASN A 366 17.69 22.01 -39.73
CA ASN A 366 17.36 23.25 -39.04
C ASN A 366 16.34 22.97 -37.91
N ILE A 367 16.77 22.20 -36.92
CA ILE A 367 15.97 21.77 -35.76
C ILE A 367 16.65 22.12 -34.43
N PHE A 368 17.79 22.82 -34.46
CA PHE A 368 18.53 23.12 -33.25
C PHE A 368 18.15 24.48 -32.68
N ASN A 369 17.68 24.48 -31.44
CA ASN A 369 17.65 25.65 -30.59
C ASN A 369 18.85 25.56 -29.64
N ASN A 370 19.93 26.24 -30.01
CA ASN A 370 21.23 26.17 -29.34
C ASN A 370 21.24 26.82 -27.94
N ASN A 371 20.12 27.42 -27.48
CA ASN A 371 19.88 28.02 -26.14
C ASN A 371 21.04 28.80 -25.50
N CYS A 372 22.03 29.22 -26.29
CA CYS A 372 23.35 29.73 -25.89
C CYS A 372 24.14 28.86 -24.89
N SER A 373 23.79 27.59 -24.68
CA SER A 373 24.52 26.69 -23.78
C SER A 373 25.74 26.07 -24.46
N ARG A 374 26.75 25.72 -23.66
CA ARG A 374 27.89 24.88 -24.10
C ARG A 374 27.70 23.40 -23.78
N SER A 375 26.66 23.05 -23.03
CA SER A 375 26.45 21.69 -22.50
C SER A 375 25.04 21.17 -22.76
N SER A 376 24.20 21.89 -23.50
CA SER A 376 22.86 21.42 -23.85
C SER A 376 22.38 21.99 -25.18
N LEU A 377 21.48 21.26 -25.82
CA LEU A 377 20.77 21.66 -27.03
C LEU A 377 19.31 21.26 -26.89
N THR A 378 18.42 22.08 -27.43
CA THR A 378 17.00 21.74 -27.57
C THR A 378 16.70 21.42 -29.02
N LEU A 379 16.11 20.27 -29.30
CA LEU A 379 15.64 19.90 -30.62
C LEU A 379 14.20 20.42 -30.76
N SER A 380 13.99 21.37 -31.65
CA SER A 380 12.69 22.01 -31.92
C SER A 380 12.38 21.90 -33.41
N PRO A 381 11.14 21.64 -33.82
CA PRO A 381 10.80 21.63 -35.25
C PRO A 381 11.13 22.99 -35.89
N ASN A 382 11.60 22.98 -37.14
CA ASN A 382 11.80 24.22 -37.88
C ASN A 382 10.48 25.02 -37.93
N VAL A 383 10.50 26.33 -37.64
CA VAL A 383 9.28 27.18 -37.66
C VAL A 383 8.60 27.19 -39.03
N ASN A 384 9.38 27.02 -40.09
CA ASN A 384 8.93 26.99 -41.47
C ASN A 384 8.68 25.56 -41.98
N GLY A 385 8.93 24.55 -41.15
CA GLY A 385 8.75 23.14 -41.48
C GLY A 385 7.31 22.65 -41.31
N THR A 386 7.07 21.40 -41.70
CA THR A 386 5.73 20.77 -41.62
C THR A 386 5.52 19.95 -40.34
N ILE A 387 6.59 19.71 -39.56
CA ILE A 387 6.55 18.94 -38.32
C ILE A 387 5.90 19.79 -37.23
N ARG A 388 4.93 19.21 -36.52
CA ARG A 388 4.19 19.86 -35.43
C ARG A 388 4.82 19.49 -34.09
N GLY A 389 5.19 20.46 -33.26
CA GLY A 389 5.86 20.23 -31.96
C GLY A 389 6.44 21.54 -31.43
N ASP A 390 6.56 21.70 -30.11
CA ASP A 390 7.27 22.87 -29.54
C ASP A 390 8.71 22.49 -29.20
N ILE A 391 8.89 21.37 -28.50
CA ILE A 391 10.20 20.73 -28.29
C ILE A 391 10.06 19.23 -28.58
N LEU A 392 10.90 18.71 -29.47
CA LEU A 392 10.98 17.28 -29.80
C LEU A 392 11.67 16.52 -28.67
N ALA A 393 12.85 17.00 -28.25
CA ALA A 393 13.65 16.46 -27.16
C ALA A 393 14.67 17.51 -26.72
N LYS A 394 15.22 17.35 -25.52
CA LYS A 394 16.39 18.12 -25.07
C LYS A 394 17.53 17.16 -24.82
N ILE A 395 18.73 17.54 -25.27
CA ILE A 395 19.95 16.77 -25.04
C ILE A 395 20.95 17.61 -24.26
N SER A 396 21.68 16.97 -23.37
CA SER A 396 22.71 17.62 -22.57
C SER A 396 23.89 16.70 -22.35
N VAL A 397 25.05 17.26 -22.01
CA VAL A 397 26.27 16.50 -21.72
C VAL A 397 26.77 16.81 -20.32
N SER A 398 27.41 15.85 -19.69
CA SER A 398 28.18 16.03 -18.44
C SER A 398 29.51 15.27 -18.52
N PRO A 399 30.57 15.73 -17.85
CA PRO A 399 31.85 15.01 -17.82
C PRO A 399 31.65 13.56 -17.35
N ASN A 400 32.27 12.61 -18.04
CA ASN A 400 32.24 11.22 -17.62
C ASN A 400 33.15 11.02 -16.40
N GLU A 401 32.69 10.27 -15.40
CA GLU A 401 33.44 10.06 -14.15
C GLU A 401 34.71 9.19 -14.31
N LEU A 402 34.76 8.37 -15.35
CA LEU A 402 35.84 7.38 -15.58
C LEU A 402 36.88 7.85 -16.61
N TRP A 403 36.46 8.62 -17.61
CA TRP A 403 37.31 9.02 -18.74
C TRP A 403 37.31 10.55 -18.93
N ASN A 404 38.47 11.16 -18.73
CA ASN A 404 38.64 12.62 -18.78
C ASN A 404 38.39 13.25 -20.16
N ASP A 405 38.46 12.46 -21.23
CA ASP A 405 38.26 12.87 -22.63
C ASP A 405 36.84 12.57 -23.15
N LYS A 406 35.95 12.08 -22.28
CA LYS A 406 34.60 11.68 -22.66
C LYS A 406 33.51 12.42 -21.89
N LEU A 407 32.35 12.45 -22.52
CA LEU A 407 31.12 13.06 -22.01
C LEU A 407 29.99 12.03 -22.01
N ASP A 408 29.20 12.02 -20.94
CA ASP A 408 27.94 11.31 -20.91
C ASP A 408 26.85 12.19 -21.52
N LEU A 409 26.21 11.68 -22.58
CA LEU A 409 25.13 12.33 -23.29
C LEU A 409 23.79 11.90 -22.69
N TYR A 410 22.99 12.88 -22.32
CA TYR A 410 21.70 12.74 -21.68
C TYR A 410 20.56 13.22 -22.57
N TRP A 411 19.39 12.64 -22.34
CA TRP A 411 18.12 12.98 -22.96
C TRP A 411 17.09 13.38 -21.90
N GLU A 412 16.34 14.42 -22.21
CA GLU A 412 15.19 14.89 -21.45
C GLU A 412 13.96 14.89 -22.36
N PRO A 413 12.77 14.51 -21.85
CA PRO A 413 11.54 14.53 -22.61
C PRO A 413 11.24 15.90 -23.23
N GLY A 414 10.79 15.91 -24.50
CA GLY A 414 10.27 17.10 -25.15
C GLY A 414 8.88 17.49 -24.64
N PHE A 415 8.38 18.68 -25.02
CA PHE A 415 7.05 19.15 -24.64
C PHE A 415 6.26 19.67 -25.85
N LYS A 416 4.92 19.64 -25.69
CA LYS A 416 3.98 20.28 -26.61
C LYS A 416 2.91 21.01 -25.81
N THR A 417 2.79 22.32 -26.01
CA THR A 417 1.79 23.17 -25.38
C THR A 417 0.38 22.67 -25.72
N GLY A 418 -0.45 22.55 -24.68
CA GLY A 418 -1.83 22.07 -24.80
C GLY A 418 -1.99 20.55 -24.90
N THR A 419 -0.92 19.78 -24.64
CA THR A 419 -0.97 18.31 -24.55
C THR A 419 -0.47 17.83 -23.20
N ARG A 420 -0.87 16.62 -22.78
CA ARG A 420 -0.38 16.03 -21.51
C ARG A 420 1.10 15.66 -21.62
N SER A 421 1.76 15.58 -20.47
CA SER A 421 3.19 15.26 -20.37
C SER A 421 3.55 13.96 -21.11
N MET A 422 2.75 12.91 -20.91
CA MET A 422 2.94 11.56 -21.47
C MET A 422 2.48 11.37 -22.92
N ASP A 423 1.77 12.34 -23.51
CA ASP A 423 1.21 12.19 -24.86
C ASP A 423 2.24 12.49 -25.95
N CYS A 424 2.00 11.96 -27.15
CA CYS A 424 2.70 12.31 -28.39
C CYS A 424 4.20 11.93 -28.47
N PHE A 425 4.68 10.94 -27.69
CA PHE A 425 5.97 10.29 -27.91
C PHE A 425 5.91 9.33 -29.12
N ASP A 426 5.81 9.89 -30.31
CA ASP A 426 5.62 9.18 -31.58
C ASP A 426 6.81 9.34 -32.56
N ASN A 427 7.89 9.99 -32.11
CA ASN A 427 9.06 10.35 -32.91
C ASN A 427 8.79 11.36 -34.02
N ILE A 428 7.61 12.01 -33.99
CA ILE A 428 7.23 13.09 -34.89
C ILE A 428 7.00 14.38 -34.08
N VAL A 429 6.16 14.32 -33.06
CA VAL A 429 5.77 15.47 -32.20
C VAL A 429 6.65 15.56 -30.95
N LYS A 430 6.90 14.43 -30.29
CA LYS A 430 7.93 14.27 -29.26
C LYS A 430 8.76 13.05 -29.59
N TRP A 431 10.07 13.19 -29.47
CA TRP A 431 10.99 12.09 -29.74
C TRP A 431 11.19 11.26 -28.50
N LYS A 432 11.19 9.95 -28.67
CA LYS A 432 11.60 9.00 -27.64
C LYS A 432 13.11 9.00 -27.46
N ALA A 433 13.57 8.52 -26.31
CA ALA A 433 15.00 8.48 -25.97
C ALA A 433 15.77 7.50 -26.88
N ASP A 434 15.23 6.30 -27.12
CA ASP A 434 15.79 5.29 -28.02
C ASP A 434 15.95 5.81 -29.45
N TYR A 435 14.91 6.43 -30.00
CA TYR A 435 14.94 7.06 -31.31
C TYR A 435 15.96 8.21 -31.37
N THR A 436 15.99 9.05 -30.34
CA THR A 436 16.96 10.15 -30.27
C THR A 436 18.39 9.62 -30.26
N ALA A 437 18.66 8.56 -29.48
CA ALA A 437 19.97 7.92 -29.45
C ALA A 437 20.36 7.33 -30.82
N GLU A 438 19.43 6.64 -31.49
CA GLU A 438 19.68 6.07 -32.81
C GLU A 438 19.94 7.17 -33.85
N TRP A 439 19.14 8.23 -33.86
CA TRP A 439 19.30 9.36 -34.77
C TRP A 439 20.64 10.08 -34.55
N ILE A 440 21.06 10.28 -33.30
CA ILE A 440 22.37 10.89 -33.01
C ILE A 440 23.49 10.02 -33.53
N ARG A 441 23.48 8.73 -33.17
CA ARG A 441 24.54 7.77 -33.50
C ARG A 441 24.70 7.58 -35.00
N ASN A 442 23.58 7.40 -35.71
CA ASN A 442 23.60 6.96 -37.10
C ASN A 442 23.47 8.09 -38.11
N LYS A 443 23.20 9.33 -37.67
CA LYS A 443 23.02 10.47 -38.57
C LYS A 443 23.76 11.73 -38.10
N LEU A 444 23.48 12.20 -36.88
CA LEU A 444 23.98 13.50 -36.45
C LEU A 444 25.50 13.53 -36.35
N LEU A 445 26.12 12.51 -35.73
CA LEU A 445 27.58 12.47 -35.53
C LEU A 445 28.33 12.56 -36.87
N GLU A 446 27.99 11.69 -37.82
CA GLU A 446 28.62 11.68 -39.14
C GLU A 446 28.41 13.00 -39.90
N ARG A 447 27.18 13.54 -39.86
CA ARG A 447 26.85 14.80 -40.55
C ARG A 447 27.58 15.98 -39.93
N ALA A 448 27.62 16.07 -38.61
CA ALA A 448 28.29 17.14 -37.88
C ALA A 448 29.80 17.12 -38.15
N HIS A 449 30.41 15.93 -38.11
CA HIS A 449 31.82 15.74 -38.43
C HIS A 449 32.15 16.19 -39.85
N THR A 450 31.41 15.68 -40.85
CA THR A 450 31.62 16.03 -42.26
C THR A 450 31.46 17.53 -42.51
N TYR A 451 30.48 18.17 -41.86
CA TYR A 451 30.26 19.62 -41.97
C TYR A 451 31.42 20.41 -41.34
N TYR A 452 31.88 19.99 -40.15
CA TYR A 452 33.00 20.59 -39.46
C TYR A 452 34.29 20.53 -40.28
N GLU A 453 34.62 19.35 -40.84
CA GLU A 453 35.77 19.18 -41.73
C GLU A 453 35.69 20.07 -42.96
N LYS A 454 34.52 20.13 -43.63
CA LYS A 454 34.31 20.94 -44.83
C LYS A 454 34.47 22.44 -44.57
N CYS A 455 34.00 22.93 -43.42
CA CYS A 455 34.15 24.33 -43.02
C CYS A 455 35.60 24.66 -42.65
N ASN A 456 36.30 23.75 -41.96
CA ASN A 456 37.68 23.97 -41.52
C ASN A 456 38.74 23.70 -42.60
N THR A 457 38.44 22.89 -43.61
CA THR A 457 39.30 22.74 -44.81
C THR A 457 39.20 23.94 -45.75
N LYS A 458 38.10 24.71 -45.71
CA LYS A 458 37.95 25.98 -46.45
C LYS A 458 38.57 27.20 -45.75
N GLN A 459 38.84 27.13 -44.44
CA GLN A 459 39.56 28.19 -43.74
C GLN A 459 41.07 28.07 -44.00
N SER A 460 41.53 28.86 -44.98
CA SER A 460 42.93 29.14 -45.28
C SER A 460 43.76 29.32 -44.00
N PHE A 461 44.94 28.70 -44.00
CA PHE A 461 46.06 28.74 -43.06
C PHE A 461 46.24 30.08 -42.28
N TRP A 462 45.84 31.22 -42.86
CA TRP A 462 45.91 32.55 -42.25
C TRP A 462 44.90 32.82 -41.13
N GLN A 463 43.72 32.19 -41.11
CA GLN A 463 42.75 32.36 -40.00
C GLN A 463 43.15 31.59 -38.72
N ARG A 464 43.96 30.51 -38.85
CA ARG A 464 44.50 29.76 -37.70
C ARG A 464 45.48 30.58 -36.86
N ILE A 465 46.17 31.56 -37.46
CA ILE A 465 47.08 32.47 -36.74
C ILE A 465 46.29 33.56 -36.02
N TRP A 466 45.19 34.05 -36.61
CA TRP A 466 44.43 35.17 -36.05
C TRP A 466 43.58 34.75 -34.83
N ASN A 467 42.95 33.57 -34.86
CA ASN A 467 42.14 33.08 -33.73
C ASN A 467 42.99 32.62 -32.53
N ARG A 468 44.26 32.23 -32.71
CA ARG A 468 45.17 31.94 -31.59
C ARG A 468 45.64 33.21 -30.86
N LEU A 469 45.57 34.39 -31.48
CA LEU A 469 45.99 35.66 -30.88
C LEU A 469 44.87 36.38 -30.11
N HIS A 470 43.62 35.91 -30.15
CA HIS A 470 42.48 36.56 -29.48
C HIS A 470 41.78 35.72 -28.40
N ILE A 471 42.27 34.52 -28.08
CA ILE A 471 41.80 33.74 -26.92
C ILE A 471 42.59 34.10 -25.63
N GLY A 472 43.59 34.98 -25.72
CA GLY A 472 44.32 35.52 -24.58
C GLY A 472 43.97 36.97 -24.29
N LYS A 473 42.72 37.26 -23.91
CA LYS A 473 42.22 38.40 -23.09
C LYS A 473 40.76 38.75 -23.45
N ALA A 474 39.84 38.27 -22.62
CA ALA A 474 38.71 39.01 -22.03
C ALA A 474 37.78 38.01 -21.34
#